data_AF-A0A6B3H9X0-F1
#
_entry.id   AF-A0A6B3H9X0-F1
#
_cell.length_a   1.000
_cell.length_b   1.000
_cell.length_c   1.000
_cell.angle_alpha   90.00
_cell.angle_beta   90.00
_cell.angle_gamma   90.00
#
_symmetry.space_group_name_H-M   'P 1'
#
loop_
_entity.id
_entity.type
_entity.pdbx_description
1 polymer ?
#
loop_
_entity_poly.entity_id
_entity_poly.type
_entity_poly.pdbx_seq_one_letter_code
_entity_poly.pdbx_strand_id
1 'polypeptide(L)'
;LVTGEAGIVIGTHALIEDKVQFHDLGLVVVDEQHRFGVEQRDALRSKGKQPPHLLVMTATPIPRTVAMTVFGDLETSVLDQL
;
A
#
# COMPACT_ATOMS: atom_id res chain seq x y z
N LEU A 1 13.89 -6.03 -18.62
CA LEU A 1 14.19 -4.67 -18.15
C LEU A 1 12.88 -3.91 -18.04
N VAL A 2 12.60 -3.29 -16.90
CA VAL A 2 11.41 -2.42 -16.70
C VAL A 2 11.84 -0.99 -17.03
N THR A 3 11.06 -0.24 -17.82
CA THR A 3 11.50 1.09 -18.34
C THR A 3 11.08 2.28 -17.47
N GLY A 4 10.03 2.12 -16.66
CA GLY A 4 9.46 3.19 -15.84
C GLY A 4 8.52 4.15 -16.59
N GLU A 5 8.29 3.95 -17.88
CA GLU A 5 7.49 4.85 -18.74
C GLU A 5 6.03 5.02 -18.28
N ALA A 6 5.46 4.01 -17.62
CA ALA A 6 4.08 4.07 -17.13
C ALA A 6 3.85 5.22 -16.14
N GLY A 7 4.84 5.57 -15.30
CA GLY A 7 4.74 6.59 -14.24
C GLY A 7 3.83 6.21 -13.07
N ILE A 8 2.60 5.77 -13.35
CA ILE A 8 1.59 5.31 -12.39
C ILE A 8 1.00 3.99 -12.88
N VAL A 9 0.85 3.03 -11.97
CA VAL A 9 0.22 1.74 -12.26
C VAL A 9 -0.92 1.53 -11.28
N ILE A 10 -2.10 1.21 -11.79
CA ILE A 10 -3.30 0.89 -10.99
C ILE A 10 -3.71 -0.53 -11.31
N GLY A 11 -4.01 -1.31 -10.29
CA GLY A 11 -4.39 -2.70 -10.44
C GLY A 11 -4.82 -3.32 -9.13
N THR A 12 -5.14 -4.60 -9.19
CA THR A 12 -5.55 -5.39 -8.02
C THR A 12 -4.34 -6.07 -7.38
N HIS A 13 -4.59 -7.06 -6.53
CA HIS A 13 -3.58 -7.94 -5.92
C HIS A 13 -2.60 -8.58 -6.94
N ALA A 14 -2.96 -8.65 -8.22
CA ALA A 14 -2.07 -9.12 -9.28
C ALA A 14 -0.74 -8.32 -9.36
N LEU A 15 -0.73 -7.06 -8.93
CA LEU A 15 0.47 -6.21 -8.89
C LEU A 15 1.49 -6.65 -7.83
N ILE A 16 1.09 -7.49 -6.87
CA ILE A 16 1.96 -7.97 -5.79
C ILE A 16 2.68 -9.26 -6.19
N GLU A 17 2.17 -9.99 -7.18
CA GLU A 17 2.75 -11.27 -7.62
C GLU A 17 4.25 -11.14 -7.96
N ASP A 18 5.03 -12.16 -7.64
CA ASP A 18 6.50 -12.15 -7.77
C ASP A 18 7.00 -11.74 -9.15
N LYS A 19 6.26 -12.11 -10.20
CA LYS A 19 6.57 -11.79 -11.60
C LYS A 19 6.49 -10.31 -11.94
N VAL A 20 5.78 -9.51 -11.14
CA VAL A 20 5.62 -8.07 -11.37
C VAL A 20 6.82 -7.33 -10.79
N GLN A 21 7.51 -6.58 -11.65
CA GLN A 21 8.67 -5.76 -11.28
C GLN A 21 8.37 -4.29 -11.58
N PHE A 22 8.79 -3.42 -10.67
CA PHE A 22 8.74 -1.97 -10.83
C PHE A 22 10.15 -1.44 -11.10
N HIS A 23 10.25 -0.37 -11.88
CA HIS A 23 11.56 0.24 -12.18
C HIS A 23 12.16 0.92 -10.95
N ASP A 24 11.39 1.81 -10.31
CA ASP A 24 11.76 2.52 -9.08
C ASP A 24 10.51 2.85 -8.27
N LEU A 25 10.05 1.88 -7.47
CA LEU A 25 8.81 2.01 -6.71
C LEU A 25 9.03 2.89 -5.47
N GLY A 26 8.56 4.14 -5.52
CA GLY A 26 8.69 5.10 -4.42
C GLY A 26 7.46 5.27 -3.51
N LEU A 27 6.26 4.93 -4.02
CA LEU A 27 4.99 5.08 -3.30
C LEU A 27 4.03 3.95 -3.69
N VAL A 28 3.35 3.41 -2.69
CA VAL A 28 2.24 2.47 -2.84
C VAL A 28 1.02 3.04 -2.15
N VAL A 29 -0.11 3.04 -2.85
CA VAL A 29 -1.42 3.39 -2.31
C VAL A 29 -2.29 2.14 -2.31
N VAL A 30 -2.81 1.77 -1.14
CA VAL A 30 -3.75 0.66 -0.98
C VAL A 30 -5.10 1.21 -0.60
N ASP A 31 -6.11 0.94 -1.42
CA ASP A 31 -7.51 1.23 -1.11
C ASP A 31 -8.21 0.00 -0.54
N GLU A 32 -9.20 0.22 0.34
CA GLU A 32 -9.96 -0.82 1.03
C GLU A 32 -9.11 -1.97 1.56
N GLN A 33 -8.18 -1.60 2.44
CA GLN A 33 -7.13 -2.44 3.01
C GLN A 33 -7.55 -3.76 3.67
N HIS A 34 -8.83 -4.01 3.88
CA HIS A 34 -9.33 -5.17 4.60
C HIS A 34 -8.98 -6.51 3.92
N ARG A 35 -8.65 -6.50 2.61
CA ARG A 35 -8.12 -7.66 1.87
C ARG A 35 -6.60 -7.70 1.78
N PHE A 36 -5.92 -6.66 2.24
CA PHE A 36 -4.46 -6.51 2.26
C PHE A 36 -3.91 -6.80 3.65
N GLY A 37 -3.66 -8.08 3.91
CA GLY A 37 -3.05 -8.55 5.14
C GLY A 37 -1.56 -8.18 5.28
N VAL A 38 -0.95 -8.68 6.35
CA VAL A 38 0.47 -8.42 6.69
C VAL A 38 1.40 -8.89 5.57
N GLU A 39 1.20 -10.10 5.05
CA GLU A 39 2.04 -10.68 4.00
C GLU A 39 2.07 -9.85 2.72
N GLN A 40 0.92 -9.28 2.32
CA GLN A 40 0.83 -8.42 1.15
C GLN A 40 1.59 -7.11 1.36
N ARG A 41 1.58 -6.55 2.57
CA ARG A 41 2.34 -5.34 2.91
C ARG A 41 3.85 -5.63 2.89
N ASP A 42 4.27 -6.77 3.42
CA ASP A 42 5.68 -7.18 3.40
C ASP A 42 6.17 -7.45 1.98
N ALA A 43 5.34 -8.08 1.14
CA ALA A 43 5.64 -8.26 -0.28
C ALA A 43 5.80 -6.91 -1.00
N LEU A 44 4.94 -5.93 -0.75
CA LEU A 44 5.08 -4.58 -1.32
C LEU A 44 6.34 -3.86 -0.84
N ARG A 45 6.71 -4.02 0.44
CA ARG A 45 7.94 -3.45 1.00
C ARG A 45 9.20 -3.96 0.32
N SER A 46 9.18 -5.19 -0.21
CA SER A 46 10.33 -5.81 -0.89
C SER A 46 10.36 -5.57 -2.41
N LYS A 47 9.32 -4.98 -3.01
CA LYS A 47 9.26 -4.69 -4.45
C LYS A 47 10.12 -3.50 -4.90
N GLY A 48 10.50 -2.61 -3.98
CA GLY A 48 11.37 -1.47 -4.24
C GLY A 48 12.83 -1.75 -3.85
N LYS A 49 13.78 -1.02 -4.44
CA LYS A 49 15.19 -1.03 -3.99
C LYS A 49 15.33 -0.51 -2.56
N GLN A 50 14.48 0.44 -2.20
CA GLN A 50 14.22 0.87 -0.84
C GLN A 50 12.75 0.60 -0.51
N PRO A 51 12.39 0.45 0.77
CA PRO A 51 11.00 0.34 1.16
C PRO A 51 10.20 1.55 0.66
N PRO A 52 9.16 1.37 -0.18
CA PRO A 52 8.35 2.48 -0.65
C PRO A 52 7.55 3.12 0.49
N HIS A 53 7.17 4.37 0.32
CA HIS A 53 6.14 4.98 1.16
C HIS A 53 4.83 4.22 0.99
N LEU A 54 4.12 3.98 2.09
CA LEU A 54 2.86 3.25 2.07
C LEU A 54 1.74 4.14 2.59
N LEU A 55 0.81 4.50 1.70
CA LEU A 55 -0.45 5.14 2.04
C LEU A 55 -1.56 4.09 2.01
N VAL A 56 -2.31 3.97 3.10
CA VAL A 56 -3.43 3.05 3.18
C VAL A 56 -4.71 3.83 3.43
N MET A 57 -5.72 3.61 2.60
CA MET A 57 -7.00 4.32 2.63
C MET A 57 -8.14 3.33 2.86
N THR A 58 -9.19 3.79 3.51
CA THR A 58 -10.46 3.05 3.63
C THR A 58 -11.58 4.04 3.92
N ALA A 59 -12.77 3.76 3.38
CA ALA A 59 -13.98 4.48 3.75
C ALA A 59 -14.56 4.00 5.09
N THR A 60 -14.22 2.77 5.51
CA THR A 60 -14.75 2.14 6.73
C THR A 60 -13.62 1.59 7.59
N PRO A 61 -13.18 2.29 8.65
CA PRO A 61 -12.15 1.77 9.53
C PRO A 61 -12.66 0.52 10.26
N ILE A 62 -12.18 -0.66 9.86
CA ILE A 62 -12.47 -1.92 10.55
C ILE A 62 -11.75 -1.89 11.91
N PRO A 63 -12.35 -2.42 13.01
CA PRO A 63 -11.77 -2.32 14.35
C PRO A 63 -10.31 -2.83 14.48
N ARG A 64 -9.89 -3.78 13.64
CA ARG A 64 -8.50 -4.27 13.57
C ARG A 64 -7.53 -3.22 13.00
N THR A 65 -7.98 -2.38 12.08
CA THR A 65 -7.18 -1.28 11.54
C THR A 65 -7.09 -0.13 12.53
N VAL A 66 -8.20 0.16 13.23
CA VAL A 66 -8.21 1.10 14.37
C VAL A 66 -7.16 0.69 15.40
N ALA A 67 -7.07 -0.61 15.72
CA ALA A 67 -6.03 -1.14 16.60
C ALA A 67 -4.61 -0.85 16.07
N MET A 68 -4.28 -1.04 14.79
CA MET A 68 -2.94 -0.73 14.27
C MET A 68 -2.59 0.78 14.27
N THR A 69 -3.59 1.65 14.16
CA THR A 69 -3.44 3.10 14.32
C THR A 69 -3.42 3.57 15.78
N VAL A 70 -4.03 2.81 16.69
CA VAL A 70 -4.07 3.08 18.14
C VAL A 70 -2.86 2.47 18.87
N PHE A 71 -2.25 1.40 18.33
CA PHE A 71 -1.06 0.75 18.87
C PHE A 71 0.27 1.32 18.35
N GLY A 72 0.25 2.39 17.53
CA GLY A 72 1.42 3.27 17.30
C GLY A 72 2.22 3.07 16.01
N ASP A 73 1.80 2.20 15.08
CA ASP A 73 2.57 1.89 13.86
C ASP A 73 2.19 2.74 12.63
N LEU A 74 1.10 3.54 12.70
CA LEU A 74 0.59 4.33 11.59
C LEU A 74 0.04 5.68 12.07
N GLU A 75 0.55 6.78 11.52
CA GLU A 75 -0.10 8.09 11.64
C GLU A 75 -1.39 8.11 10.82
N THR A 76 -2.47 8.66 11.40
CA THR A 76 -3.77 8.76 10.74
C THR A 76 -4.09 10.17 10.30
N SER A 77 -4.69 10.27 9.13
CA SER A 77 -5.36 11.48 8.67
C SER A 77 -6.80 11.12 8.31
N VAL A 78 -7.73 11.97 8.75
CA VAL A 78 -9.17 11.82 8.48
C VAL A 78 -9.57 12.91 7.50
N LEU A 79 -10.13 12.50 6.36
CA LEU A 79 -10.78 13.41 5.42
C LEU A 79 -12.25 13.48 5.79
N ASP A 80 -12.65 14.57 6.45
CA ASP A 80 -14.05 14.87 6.73
C ASP A 80 -14.63 15.78 5.64
N GLN A 81 -15.94 15.79 5.48
CA GLN A 81 -16.61 16.74 4.59
C GLN A 81 -16.47 18.16 5.17
N LEU A 82 -16.04 19.12 4.33
CA LEU A 82 -16.04 20.56 4.67
C LEU A 82 -17.45 21.06 5.00
#